data_AF-A0A0K0DRA7-F1
#
_entry.id   AF-A0A0K0DRA7-F1
#
_cell.length_a   1.000
_cell.length_b   1.000
_cell.length_c   1.000
_cell.angle_alpha   90.00
_cell.angle_beta   90.00
_cell.angle_gamma   90.00
#
_symmetry.space_group_name_H-M   'P 1'
#
loop_
_entity.id
_entity.type
_entity.pdbx_description
1 polymer ?
#
loop_
_entity_poly.entity_id
_entity_poly.type
_entity_poly.pdbx_seq_one_letter_code
_entity_poly.pdbx_strand_id
1 'polypeptide(L)'
;MFHLTGLPLFQNVGPRAYILQQRAECKGTKVYDIDNVQDMEQCREACRRFDCAGVNLFQLDEFVFKCEILNYISHLSPATGAACYYASDVWSYGGKYNLER
;
A
#
# COMPACT_ATOMS: atom_id res chain seq x y z
N MET A 1 -16.08 9.60 3.74
CA MET A 1 -15.00 10.40 3.14
C MET A 1 -13.70 9.66 3.36
N PHE A 2 -12.92 9.47 2.30
CA PHE A 2 -11.66 8.75 2.36
C PHE A 2 -10.61 9.57 3.12
N HIS A 3 -10.03 9.02 4.18
CA HIS A 3 -8.96 9.64 4.94
C HIS A 3 -7.94 8.57 5.33
N LEU A 4 -6.65 8.91 5.26
CA LEU A 4 -5.57 7.98 5.59
C LEU A 4 -5.64 7.48 7.05
N THR A 5 -6.13 8.29 7.98
CA THR A 5 -6.21 7.96 9.41
C THR A 5 -7.24 6.87 9.75
N GLY A 6 -8.23 6.65 8.88
CA GLY A 6 -9.31 5.68 9.09
C GLY A 6 -9.12 4.36 8.32
N LEU A 7 -7.95 4.16 7.72
CA LEU A 7 -7.64 2.95 6.95
C LEU A 7 -7.60 1.71 7.85
N PRO A 8 -8.24 0.59 7.46
CA PRO A 8 -8.23 -0.64 8.25
C PRO A 8 -6.84 -1.27 8.26
N LEU A 9 -6.38 -1.73 9.42
CA LEU A 9 -5.02 -2.26 9.58
C LEU A 9 -4.70 -3.47 8.68
N PHE A 10 -5.72 -4.28 8.39
CA PHE A 10 -5.60 -5.49 7.59
C PHE A 10 -6.71 -5.55 6.55
N GLN A 11 -6.36 -5.95 5.34
CA GLN A 11 -7.32 -6.20 4.26
C GLN A 11 -6.89 -7.42 3.44
N ASN A 12 -7.84 -8.12 2.84
CA ASN A 12 -7.56 -9.18 1.88
C ASN A 12 -7.79 -8.69 0.45
N VAL A 13 -6.87 -9.04 -0.45
CA VAL A 13 -7.04 -8.89 -1.90
C VAL A 13 -6.97 -10.29 -2.50
N GLY A 14 -8.14 -10.85 -2.81
CA GLY A 14 -8.25 -12.27 -3.13
C GLY A 14 -7.78 -13.13 -1.94
N PRO A 15 -6.87 -14.10 -2.15
CA PRO A 15 -6.36 -14.96 -1.07
C PRO A 15 -5.25 -14.33 -0.23
N ARG A 16 -4.75 -13.15 -0.61
CA ARG A 16 -3.52 -12.57 -0.04
C ARG A 16 -3.87 -11.47 0.97
N ALA A 17 -3.26 -11.54 2.15
CA ALA A 17 -3.44 -10.57 3.21
C ALA A 17 -2.47 -9.39 3.05
N TYR A 18 -2.97 -8.18 3.28
CA TYR A 18 -2.22 -6.94 3.18
C TYR A 18 -2.26 -6.19 4.51
N ILE A 19 -1.11 -5.67 4.90
CA ILE A 19 -0.87 -5.02 6.18
C ILE A 19 -0.62 -3.53 5.92
N LEU A 20 -1.27 -2.69 6.72
CA LEU A 20 -1.13 -1.25 6.66
C LEU A 20 0.09 -0.76 7.46
N GLN A 21 0.95 0.01 6.80
CA GLN A 21 1.89 0.90 7.44
C GLN A 21 1.44 2.36 7.24
N GLN A 22 1.05 3.00 8.34
CA GLN A 22 0.71 4.42 8.37
C GLN A 22 1.96 5.30 8.27
N ARG A 23 1.80 6.51 7.72
CA ARG A 23 2.86 7.54 7.59
C ARG A 23 4.11 7.03 6.88
N ALA A 24 3.90 6.15 5.89
CA ALA A 24 4.96 5.56 5.11
C ALA A 24 4.50 5.30 3.69
N GLU A 25 5.48 5.18 2.81
CA GLU A 25 5.33 4.67 1.46
C GLU A 25 6.19 3.40 1.30
N CYS A 26 5.72 2.47 0.49
CA CYS A 26 6.52 1.39 -0.04
C CYS A 26 7.37 1.89 -1.20
N LYS A 27 8.68 1.68 -1.11
CA LYS A 27 9.62 1.92 -2.19
C LYS A 27 9.82 0.63 -2.96
N GLY A 28 9.73 0.70 -4.28
CA GLY A 28 9.94 -0.44 -5.15
C GLY A 28 9.49 -0.15 -6.58
N THR A 29 9.08 -1.20 -7.29
CA THR A 29 8.73 -1.08 -8.70
C THR A 29 7.24 -0.80 -8.85
N LYS A 30 6.91 0.44 -9.22
CA LYS A 30 5.55 0.83 -9.61
C LYS A 30 5.22 0.27 -10.99
N VAL A 31 4.03 -0.32 -11.11
CA VAL A 31 3.50 -0.85 -12.37
C VAL A 31 2.25 -0.13 -12.87
N TYR A 32 1.56 0.58 -11.97
CA TYR A 32 0.36 1.34 -12.32
C TYR A 32 0.10 2.42 -11.28
N ASP A 33 -0.66 3.45 -11.65
CA ASP A 33 -1.21 4.41 -10.70
C ASP A 33 -2.59 4.89 -11.11
N ILE A 34 -3.35 5.33 -10.11
CA ILE A 34 -4.69 5.90 -10.25
C ILE A 34 -4.67 7.26 -9.59
N ASP A 35 -4.98 8.29 -10.36
CA ASP A 35 -5.16 9.64 -9.87
C ASP A 35 -6.62 9.90 -9.47
N ASN A 36 -6.82 10.85 -8.56
CA ASN A 36 -8.13 11.30 -8.08
C ASN A 36 -9.04 10.17 -7.56
N VAL A 37 -8.45 9.27 -6.76
CA VAL A 37 -9.12 8.12 -6.15
C VAL A 37 -10.26 8.58 -5.25
N GLN A 38 -11.47 8.10 -5.53
CA GLN A 38 -12.66 8.39 -4.72
C GLN A 38 -12.95 7.29 -3.69
N ASP A 39 -12.53 6.07 -3.99
CA ASP A 39 -12.74 4.89 -3.15
C ASP A 39 -11.50 3.98 -3.20
N MET A 40 -11.11 3.47 -2.04
CA MET A 40 -10.08 2.45 -1.88
C MET A 40 -10.31 1.18 -2.69
N GLU A 41 -11.56 0.85 -3.00
CA GLU A 41 -11.89 -0.28 -3.86
C GLU A 41 -11.22 -0.19 -5.24
N GLN A 42 -11.02 1.03 -5.78
CA GLN A 42 -10.32 1.22 -7.05
C GLN A 42 -8.87 0.72 -6.98
N CYS A 43 -8.17 1.07 -5.89
CA CYS A 43 -6.79 0.65 -5.66
C CYS A 43 -6.70 -0.84 -5.34
N ARG A 44 -7.67 -1.36 -4.58
CA ARG A 44 -7.78 -2.80 -4.28
C ARG A 44 -7.96 -3.62 -5.54
N GLU A 45 -8.85 -3.19 -6.43
CA GLU A 45 -9.13 -3.89 -7.68
C GLU A 45 -7.94 -3.82 -8.65
N ALA A 46 -7.29 -2.66 -8.75
CA ALA A 46 -6.06 -2.55 -9.53
C ALA A 46 -4.96 -3.46 -8.98
N CYS A 47 -4.73 -3.46 -7.65
CA CYS A 47 -3.77 -4.38 -7.05
C CYS A 47 -4.09 -5.85 -7.35
N ARG A 48 -5.38 -6.24 -7.28
CA ARG A 48 -5.82 -7.59 -7.64
C ARG A 48 -5.49 -7.93 -9.08
N ARG A 49 -5.74 -7.00 -10.02
CA ARG A 49 -5.49 -7.19 -11.46
C ARG A 49 -4.01 -7.33 -11.78
N PHE A 50 -3.15 -6.61 -11.05
CA PHE A 50 -1.70 -6.61 -11.26
C PHE A 50 -0.95 -7.62 -10.39
N ASP A 51 -1.64 -8.44 -9.57
CA ASP A 51 -1.05 -9.30 -8.55
C ASP A 51 0.03 -8.57 -7.73
N CYS A 52 -0.36 -7.42 -7.18
CA CYS A 52 0.60 -6.46 -6.65
C CYS A 52 1.29 -6.95 -5.36
N ALA A 53 2.51 -6.49 -5.09
CA ALA A 53 3.17 -6.65 -3.79
C ALA A 53 2.71 -5.60 -2.77
N GLY A 54 2.26 -4.43 -3.24
CA GLY A 54 1.65 -3.44 -2.37
C GLY A 54 1.08 -2.23 -3.10
N VAL A 55 0.47 -1.37 -2.31
CA VAL A 55 -0.23 -0.17 -2.74
C VAL A 55 0.21 1.00 -1.86
N ASN A 56 0.73 2.05 -2.47
CA ASN A 56 0.85 3.34 -1.81
C ASN A 56 -0.46 4.12 -1.96
N LEU A 57 -0.84 4.81 -0.90
CA LEU A 57 -1.94 5.76 -0.87
C LEU A 57 -1.38 7.11 -0.48
N PHE A 58 -1.49 8.07 -1.37
CA PHE A 58 -1.03 9.44 -1.16
C PHE A 58 -2.21 10.38 -1.08
N GLN A 59 -2.24 11.18 -0.04
CA GLN A 59 -3.09 12.37 0.05
C GLN A 59 -2.31 13.53 -0.55
N LEU A 60 -2.70 13.97 -1.75
CA LEU A 60 -2.07 15.07 -2.48
C LEU A 60 -2.63 16.43 -2.05
N ASP A 61 -3.91 16.45 -1.65
CA ASP A 61 -4.62 17.62 -1.10
C ASP A 61 -5.74 17.14 -0.15
N GLU A 62 -6.53 18.03 0.44
CA GLU A 62 -7.59 17.71 1.40
C GLU A 62 -8.55 16.61 0.88
N PHE A 63 -8.88 16.65 -0.42
CA PHE A 63 -9.79 15.72 -1.08
C PHE A 63 -9.18 15.00 -2.30
N VAL A 64 -7.90 15.22 -2.59
CA VAL A 64 -7.25 14.63 -3.77
C VAL A 64 -6.34 13.51 -3.32
N PHE A 65 -6.64 12.31 -3.81
CA PHE A 65 -5.87 11.11 -3.48
C PHE A 65 -5.37 10.42 -4.73
N LYS A 66 -4.20 9.80 -4.59
CA LYS A 66 -3.56 8.98 -5.61
C LYS A 66 -3.21 7.64 -4.98
N CYS A 67 -3.30 6.57 -5.75
CA CYS A 67 -2.66 5.32 -5.37
C CYS A 67 -1.68 4.82 -6.41
N GLU A 68 -0.59 4.25 -5.93
CA GLU A 68 0.41 3.59 -6.77
C GLU A 68 0.39 2.11 -6.47
N ILE A 69 0.39 1.30 -7.53
CA ILE A 69 0.39 -0.16 -7.47
C ILE A 69 1.82 -0.63 -7.73
N LEU A 70 2.38 -1.38 -6.80
CA LEU A 70 3.76 -1.89 -6.87
C LEU A 70 3.73 -3.40 -7.02
N ASN A 71 4.47 -3.95 -7.98
CA ASN A 71 4.65 -5.41 -8.11
C ASN A 71 5.83 -5.93 -7.28
N TYR A 72 6.66 -5.03 -6.77
CA TYR A 72 7.80 -5.34 -5.92
C TYR A 72 8.01 -4.22 -4.89
N ILE A 73 8.37 -4.60 -3.67
CA ILE A 73 8.73 -3.68 -2.58
C ILE A 73 10.15 -4.02 -2.12
N SER A 74 10.98 -3.00 -2.04
CA SER A 74 12.36 -3.07 -1.56
C SER A 74 12.48 -2.70 -0.07
N HIS A 75 11.80 -1.64 0.35
CA HIS A 75 11.79 -1.15 1.73
C HIS A 75 10.58 -0.23 1.97
N LEU A 76 10.32 0.07 3.24
CA LEU A 76 9.40 1.12 3.66
C LEU A 76 10.18 2.41 3.92
N SER A 77 9.65 3.55 3.50
CA SER A 77 10.20 4.87 3.78
C SER A 77 9.18 5.72 4.52
N PRO A 78 9.56 6.46 5.58
CA PRO A 78 8.68 7.44 6.20
C PRO A 78 8.20 8.47 5.18
N ALA A 79 6.90 8.76 5.19
CA ALA A 79 6.27 9.74 4.30
C ALA A 79 5.01 10.33 4.93
N THR A 80 5.01 11.66 5.10
CA THR A 80 3.82 12.40 5.57
C THR A 80 2.76 12.44 4.49
N GLY A 81 1.49 12.25 4.85
CA GLY A 81 0.39 12.21 3.88
C GLY A 81 0.38 10.95 3.03
N ALA A 82 1.06 9.88 3.48
CA ALA A 82 1.08 8.59 2.81
C ALA A 82 0.74 7.43 3.74
N ALA A 83 0.22 6.36 3.16
CA ALA A 83 0.14 5.05 3.79
C ALA A 83 0.51 3.98 2.77
N CYS A 84 1.16 2.90 3.22
CA CYS A 84 1.41 1.74 2.38
C CYS A 84 0.67 0.51 2.89
N TYR A 85 -0.07 -0.15 2.00
CA TYR A 85 -0.42 -1.55 2.18
C TYR A 85 0.62 -2.43 1.49
N TYR A 86 1.21 -3.39 2.20
CA TYR A 86 2.07 -4.40 1.62
C TYR A 86 1.54 -5.79 1.93
N ALA A 87 1.70 -6.73 1.00
CA ALA A 87 1.29 -8.09 1.24
C ALA A 87 2.15 -8.76 2.33
N SER A 88 1.51 -9.53 3.21
CA SER A 88 2.14 -10.10 4.41
C SER A 88 3.29 -11.06 4.12
N ASP A 89 3.34 -11.62 2.91
CA ASP A 89 4.34 -12.56 2.43
C ASP A 89 5.54 -11.90 1.72
N VAL A 90 5.49 -10.59 1.44
CA VAL A 90 6.56 -9.85 0.73
C VAL A 90 7.88 -9.92 1.49
N TRP A 91 7.81 -9.86 2.82
CA TRP A 91 8.99 -9.95 3.69
C TRP A 91 9.36 -11.39 4.04
N SER A 92 8.47 -12.35 3.80
CA SER A 92 8.76 -13.77 4.03
C SER A 92 9.66 -14.36 2.93
N TYR A 93 9.64 -13.80 1.71
CA TYR A 93 10.48 -14.25 0.59
C TYR A 93 11.90 -13.65 0.58
N GLY A 94 12.23 -12.75 1.50
CA GLY A 94 13.53 -12.07 1.52
C GLY A 94 13.95 -11.64 2.91
N GLY A 95 14.49 -12.57 3.70
CA GLY A 95 15.40 -12.27 4.81
C GLY A 95 14.78 -11.63 6.05
N LYS A 96 14.69 -12.42 7.12
CA LYS A 96 14.66 -12.03 8.54
C LYS A 96 14.76 -10.52 8.82
N TYR A 97 13.62 -9.87 9.05
CA TYR A 97 13.64 -8.75 9.98
C TYR A 97 13.68 -9.34 11.39
N ASN A 98 14.83 -9.21 12.02
CA ASN A 98 15.00 -9.42 13.45
C ASN A 98 14.01 -8.51 14.20
N LEU A 99 12.93 -9.11 14.69
CA LEU A 99 12.21 -8.62 15.87
C LEU A 99 13.13 -8.83 17.08
N GLU A 100 14.14 -8.00 17.22
CA GLU A 100 14.89 -7.88 18.47
C GLU A 100 14.30 -6.71 19.27
N ARG A 101 13.51 -7.12 20.27
CA ARG A 101 13.13 -6.49 21.55
C ARG A 101 13.01 -4.98 21.64
#